data_AF-A0A2V8DUZ1-F1
#
_entry.id   AF-A0A2V8DUZ1-F1
#
_cell.length_a   1.000
_cell.length_b   1.000
_cell.length_c   1.000
_cell.angle_alpha   90.00
_cell.angle_beta   90.00
_cell.angle_gamma   90.00
#
_symmetry.space_group_name_H-M   'P 1'
#
loop_
_entity.id
_entity.type
_entity.pdbx_description
1 polymer ?
#
loop_
_entity_poly.entity_id
_entity_poly.type
_entity_poly.pdbx_seq_one_letter_code
_entity_poly.pdbx_strand_id
1 'polypeptide(L)'
;MSAIGCGSPDALQAERRAAAATSESREVGAPRPAENQADPSPGVARPRIVILGDSLTAGLGLSPNQAYPALLQQRLTAEGFDFEVVNAGVSGDTSAGGLARLDWALTGDVQVLIVALGGNDGLRGLPVQQLKQ
;
A
#
# COMPACT_ATOMS: atom_id res chain seq x y z
N MET A 1 18.70 -61.33 -1.36
CA MET A 1 19.28 -60.42 -2.36
C MET A 1 20.13 -59.40 -1.63
N SER A 2 21.44 -59.63 -1.62
CA SER A 2 22.48 -58.78 -1.02
C SER A 2 22.89 -57.67 -1.97
N ALA A 3 23.25 -56.50 -1.43
CA ALA A 3 24.52 -55.85 -1.75
C ALA A 3 24.89 -54.82 -0.66
N ILE A 4 26.07 -55.00 -0.11
CA ILE A 4 26.81 -54.13 0.81
C ILE A 4 28.04 -53.63 0.02
N GLY A 5 28.27 -52.32 0.01
CA GLY A 5 29.59 -51.70 0.28
C GLY A 5 30.70 -51.60 -0.78
N CYS A 6 31.62 -50.66 -0.46
CA CYS A 6 32.96 -50.34 -1.00
C CYS A 6 32.98 -49.47 -2.27
N GLY A 7 33.81 -48.45 -2.46
CA GLY A 7 35.10 -48.04 -1.86
C GLY A 7 35.94 -47.42 -3.01
N SER A 8 36.40 -46.18 -2.85
CA SER A 8 37.18 -45.33 -3.78
C SER A 8 38.57 -45.91 -4.14
N PRO A 9 39.31 -45.45 -5.19
CA PRO A 9 40.17 -44.25 -5.09
C PRO A 9 40.52 -43.49 -6.39
N ASP A 10 41.16 -42.34 -6.17
CA ASP A 10 41.94 -41.48 -7.07
C ASP A 10 42.91 -42.19 -8.02
N ALA A 11 43.15 -41.59 -9.18
CA ALA A 11 44.49 -41.44 -9.77
C ALA A 11 44.43 -40.57 -11.05
N LEU A 12 45.09 -39.40 -11.08
CA LEU A 12 46.49 -39.22 -11.54
C LEU A 12 46.55 -39.25 -13.10
N GLN A 13 47.15 -38.33 -13.86
CA GLN A 13 48.15 -37.30 -13.61
C GLN A 13 48.43 -36.57 -14.94
N ALA A 14 48.78 -35.29 -14.89
CA ALA A 14 49.77 -34.61 -15.76
C ALA A 14 49.81 -33.12 -15.34
N GLU A 15 50.56 -32.74 -14.30
CA GLU A 15 51.96 -32.23 -14.38
C GLU A 15 52.07 -30.92 -15.19
N ARG A 16 52.74 -29.80 -14.83
CA ARG A 16 53.70 -29.45 -13.76
C ARG A 16 54.10 -27.95 -13.93
N ARG A 17 54.59 -27.32 -12.84
CA ARG A 17 55.52 -26.13 -12.70
C ARG A 17 54.95 -24.71 -12.38
N ALA A 18 55.09 -24.34 -11.10
CA ALA A 18 55.79 -23.17 -10.48
C ALA A 18 56.29 -21.99 -11.39
N ALA A 19 56.44 -20.71 -10.99
CA ALA A 19 56.17 -19.92 -9.78
C ALA A 19 56.46 -18.40 -10.05
N ALA A 20 55.85 -17.52 -9.24
CA ALA A 20 56.31 -16.21 -8.71
C ALA A 20 56.37 -14.87 -9.52
N ALA A 21 55.97 -13.80 -8.79
CA ALA A 21 56.16 -12.33 -8.97
C ALA A 21 55.22 -11.63 -10.00
N THR A 22 54.57 -10.48 -9.79
CA THR A 22 54.90 -9.26 -9.01
C THR A 22 53.61 -8.41 -8.78
N SER A 23 53.69 -7.45 -7.85
CA SER A 23 52.71 -6.44 -7.38
C SER A 23 51.89 -5.68 -8.45
N GLU A 24 50.66 -5.27 -8.11
CA GLU A 24 50.20 -3.87 -8.14
C GLU A 24 48.76 -3.69 -7.62
N SER A 25 48.62 -2.76 -6.67
CA SER A 25 47.38 -2.28 -6.09
C SER A 25 46.51 -1.58 -7.13
N ARG A 26 45.19 -1.86 -7.15
CA ARG A 26 44.19 -0.95 -7.69
C ARG A 26 43.06 -0.80 -6.69
N GLU A 27 42.99 0.40 -6.11
CA GLU A 27 41.88 0.88 -5.32
C GLU A 27 40.58 0.73 -6.12
N VAL A 28 39.62 0.00 -5.57
CA VAL A 28 38.23 0.03 -6.03
C VAL A 28 37.64 1.33 -5.54
N GLY A 29 37.61 2.34 -6.41
CA GLY A 29 36.95 3.61 -6.15
C GLY A 29 35.48 3.38 -5.78
N ALA A 30 35.09 3.86 -4.60
CA ALA A 30 33.72 3.80 -4.11
C ALA A 30 32.73 4.44 -5.11
N PRO A 31 31.52 3.90 -5.27
CA PRO A 31 30.50 4.56 -6.07
C PRO A 31 30.13 5.90 -5.42
N ARG A 32 30.27 6.99 -6.19
CA ARG A 32 29.76 8.32 -5.79
C ARG A 32 28.24 8.22 -5.62
N PRO A 33 27.65 8.79 -4.56
CA PRO A 33 26.20 8.87 -4.44
C PRO A 33 25.66 9.63 -5.65
N ALA A 34 24.63 9.07 -6.29
CA ALA A 34 23.88 9.76 -7.32
C ALA A 34 23.12 10.94 -6.67
N GLU A 35 23.68 12.13 -6.75
CA GLU A 35 22.94 13.40 -6.57
C GLU A 35 22.00 13.58 -7.77
N ASN A 36 20.86 12.90 -7.73
CA ASN A 36 19.64 13.40 -8.37
C ASN A 36 18.42 12.79 -7.69
N GLN A 37 18.27 13.06 -6.40
CA GLN A 37 16.97 12.99 -5.74
C GLN A 37 16.46 14.42 -5.68
N ALA A 38 15.61 14.78 -6.64
CA ALA A 38 14.82 16.00 -6.53
C ALA A 38 13.97 15.86 -5.27
N ASP A 39 14.26 16.69 -4.28
CA ASP A 39 13.45 16.79 -3.06
C ASP A 39 11.99 17.04 -3.47
N PRO A 40 11.01 16.25 -2.97
CA PRO A 40 9.62 16.59 -3.17
C PRO A 40 9.40 17.92 -2.46
N SER A 41 9.17 18.97 -3.24
CA SER A 41 8.67 20.24 -2.71
C SER A 41 7.46 19.92 -1.83
N PRO A 42 7.33 20.50 -0.62
CA PRO A 42 6.18 20.25 0.23
C PRO A 42 4.95 20.74 -0.53
N GLY A 43 4.26 19.80 -1.17
CA GLY A 43 3.07 20.08 -1.96
C GLY A 43 2.04 20.68 -1.02
N VAL A 44 1.44 21.80 -1.44
CA VAL A 44 0.26 22.34 -0.77
C VAL A 44 -0.74 21.19 -0.64
N ALA A 45 -1.16 20.88 0.58
CA ALA A 45 -2.13 19.82 0.81
C ALA A 45 -3.40 20.15 0.03
N ARG A 46 -3.82 19.24 -0.86
CA ARG A 46 -5.04 19.42 -1.65
C ARG A 46 -6.26 19.36 -0.72
N PRO A 47 -7.31 20.17 -0.96
CA PRO A 47 -8.54 20.06 -0.20
C PRO A 47 -9.16 18.68 -0.42
N ARG A 48 -9.78 18.13 0.62
CA ARG A 48 -10.23 16.74 0.68
C ARG A 48 -11.73 16.60 0.66
N ILE A 49 -12.19 15.61 -0.08
CA ILE A 49 -13.53 15.04 0.00
C ILE A 49 -13.38 13.69 0.68
N VAL A 50 -13.88 13.57 1.91
CA VAL A 50 -13.83 12.31 2.68
C VAL A 50 -15.16 11.61 2.56
N ILE A 51 -15.12 10.31 2.31
CA ILE A 51 -16.33 9.47 2.24
C ILE A 51 -16.30 8.48 3.40
N LEU A 52 -17.03 8.81 4.46
CA LEU A 52 -17.20 7.98 5.65
C LEU A 52 -18.32 6.97 5.41
N GLY A 53 -17.97 5.72 5.14
CA GLY A 53 -18.99 4.73 4.80
C GLY A 53 -18.66 3.28 5.14
N ASP A 54 -19.48 2.38 4.64
CA ASP A 54 -19.38 0.93 4.88
C ASP A 54 -18.73 0.16 3.72
N SER A 55 -19.12 -1.11 3.51
CA SER A 55 -18.62 -1.97 2.44
C SER A 55 -18.89 -1.43 1.03
N LEU A 56 -19.99 -0.69 0.84
CA LEU A 56 -20.32 -0.07 -0.45
C LEU A 56 -19.27 0.99 -0.82
N THR A 57 -18.79 1.72 0.19
CA THR A 57 -17.73 2.72 0.04
C THR A 57 -16.36 2.07 -0.06
N ALA A 58 -16.11 1.03 0.74
CA ALA A 58 -14.87 0.27 0.70
C ALA A 58 -14.63 -0.43 -0.66
N GLY A 59 -15.69 -0.69 -1.43
CA GLY A 59 -15.60 -1.43 -2.69
C GLY A 59 -15.44 -2.93 -2.44
N LEU A 60 -16.19 -3.50 -1.49
CA LEU A 60 -16.10 -4.92 -1.17
C LEU A 60 -16.32 -5.80 -2.42
N GLY A 61 -15.35 -6.67 -2.71
CA GLY A 61 -15.36 -7.54 -3.88
C GLY A 61 -14.85 -6.90 -5.18
N LEU A 62 -14.37 -5.66 -5.12
CA LEU A 62 -13.82 -4.94 -6.27
C LEU A 62 -12.31 -4.68 -6.11
N SER A 63 -11.65 -4.35 -7.21
CA SER A 63 -10.32 -3.74 -7.14
C SER A 63 -10.44 -2.30 -6.59
N PRO A 64 -9.44 -1.77 -5.86
CA PRO A 64 -9.53 -0.44 -5.26
C PRO A 64 -9.84 0.70 -6.26
N ASN A 65 -9.37 0.58 -7.50
CA ASN A 65 -9.62 1.54 -8.57
C ASN A 65 -11.03 1.47 -9.18
N GLN A 66 -11.82 0.44 -8.84
CA GLN A 66 -13.19 0.25 -9.30
C GLN A 66 -14.22 0.68 -8.24
N ALA A 67 -13.79 0.92 -7.00
CA ALA A 67 -14.66 1.46 -5.96
C ALA A 67 -15.13 2.86 -6.36
N TYR A 68 -16.38 3.22 -6.04
CA TYR A 68 -16.94 4.50 -6.47
C TYR A 68 -16.17 5.74 -5.97
N PRO A 69 -15.47 5.75 -4.81
CA PRO A 69 -14.58 6.86 -4.45
C PRO A 69 -13.45 7.09 -5.46
N ALA A 70 -12.88 6.01 -6.00
CA ALA A 70 -11.83 6.11 -7.03
C ALA A 70 -12.40 6.63 -8.35
N LEU A 71 -13.60 6.18 -8.73
CA LEU A 71 -14.30 6.68 -9.91
C LEU A 71 -14.70 8.17 -9.75
N LEU A 72 -15.07 8.59 -8.54
CA LEU A 72 -15.32 9.99 -8.21
C LEU A 72 -14.05 10.83 -8.37
N GLN A 73 -12.90 10.35 -7.88
CA GLN A 73 -11.62 11.03 -8.07
C GLN A 73 -11.31 11.22 -9.56
N GLN A 74 -11.45 10.16 -10.36
CA GLN A 74 -11.21 10.23 -11.81
C GLN A 74 -12.11 11.27 -12.49
N ARG A 75 -13.39 11.32 -12.09
CA ARG A 75 -14.35 12.28 -12.64
C ARG A 75 -14.01 13.71 -12.25
N LEU A 76 -13.69 13.98 -10.99
CA LEU A 76 -13.29 15.32 -10.52
C LEU A 76 -12.04 15.81 -11.25
N THR A 77 -11.04 14.95 -11.43
CA THR A 77 -9.85 15.28 -12.21
C THR A 77 -10.19 15.58 -13.67
N ALA A 78 -11.06 14.78 -14.30
CA ALA A 78 -11.48 15.02 -15.68
C ALA A 78 -12.28 16.33 -15.85
N GLU A 79 -13.01 16.75 -14.83
CA GLU A 79 -13.77 18.01 -14.80
C GLU A 79 -12.93 19.21 -14.32
N GLY A 80 -11.65 19.01 -13.96
CA GLY A 80 -10.73 20.08 -13.58
C GLY A 80 -10.84 20.55 -12.13
N PHE A 81 -11.47 19.77 -11.25
CA PHE A 81 -11.55 20.05 -9.82
C PHE A 81 -10.33 19.51 -9.07
N ASP A 82 -9.65 20.37 -8.33
CA ASP A 82 -8.46 20.01 -7.53
C ASP A 82 -8.86 19.55 -6.12
N PHE A 83 -9.52 18.40 -6.03
CA PHE A 83 -9.80 17.72 -4.77
C PHE A 83 -9.12 16.35 -4.71
N GLU A 84 -8.69 15.98 -3.49
CA GLU A 84 -8.34 14.61 -3.13
C GLU A 84 -9.58 13.90 -2.58
N VAL A 85 -10.00 12.79 -3.19
CA VAL A 85 -11.06 11.93 -2.66
C VAL A 85 -10.45 10.85 -1.78
N VAL A 86 -10.84 10.86 -0.50
CA VAL A 86 -10.39 9.91 0.50
C VAL A 86 -11.48 8.87 0.74
N ASN A 87 -11.18 7.61 0.42
CA ASN A 87 -12.02 6.49 0.76
C ASN A 87 -11.85 6.12 2.24
N ALA A 88 -12.82 6.49 3.07
CA ALA A 88 -12.90 6.07 4.47
C ALA A 88 -14.04 5.04 4.66
N GLY A 89 -14.17 4.10 3.73
CA GLY A 89 -15.09 2.97 3.80
C GLY A 89 -14.52 1.80 4.62
N VAL A 90 -15.30 1.26 5.55
CA VAL A 90 -14.94 0.06 6.32
C VAL A 90 -16.06 -0.97 6.19
N SER A 91 -15.74 -2.15 5.66
CA SER A 91 -16.75 -3.18 5.45
C SER A 91 -17.40 -3.63 6.75
N GLY A 92 -18.73 -3.56 6.81
CA GLY A 92 -19.51 -3.95 8.00
C GLY A 92 -19.73 -2.84 9.03
N ASP A 93 -19.28 -1.61 8.75
CA ASP A 93 -19.51 -0.47 9.63
C ASP A 93 -21.00 -0.17 9.81
N THR A 94 -21.37 0.08 11.06
CA THR A 94 -22.65 0.71 11.43
C THR A 94 -22.47 2.21 11.57
N SER A 95 -23.57 2.95 11.74
CA SER A 95 -23.55 4.38 12.06
C SER A 95 -22.64 4.69 13.26
N ALA A 96 -22.78 3.92 14.35
CA ALA A 96 -21.95 4.06 15.55
C ALA A 96 -20.46 3.77 15.29
N GLY A 97 -20.16 2.75 14.48
CA GLY A 97 -18.78 2.42 14.08
C GLY A 97 -18.12 3.55 13.29
N GLY A 98 -18.87 4.14 12.34
CA GLY A 98 -18.40 5.29 11.58
C GLY A 98 -18.23 6.55 12.44
N LEU A 99 -19.14 6.80 13.38
CA LEU A 99 -19.04 7.93 14.30
C LEU A 99 -17.77 7.84 15.17
N ALA A 100 -17.44 6.63 15.67
CA ALA A 100 -16.27 6.41 16.52
C ALA A 100 -14.93 6.74 15.83
N ARG A 101 -14.90 6.85 14.50
CA ARG A 101 -13.72 7.17 13.69
C ARG A 101 -13.82 8.49 12.94
N LEU A 102 -14.84 9.29 13.24
CA LEU A 102 -15.08 10.58 12.58
C LEU A 102 -13.88 11.52 12.74
N ASP A 103 -13.34 11.65 13.95
CA ASP A 103 -12.20 12.54 14.22
C ASP A 103 -10.98 12.19 13.37
N TRP A 104 -10.68 10.90 13.23
CA TRP A 104 -9.60 10.44 12.38
C TRP A 104 -9.89 10.72 10.89
N ALA A 105 -11.12 10.45 10.45
CA ALA A 105 -11.55 10.71 9.07
C ALA A 105 -11.49 12.19 8.70
N LEU A 106 -11.61 13.11 9.66
CA LEU A 106 -11.54 14.56 9.46
C LEU A 106 -10.11 15.13 9.50
N THR A 107 -9.07 14.30 9.49
CA THR A 107 -7.67 14.76 9.51
C THR A 107 -7.26 15.40 8.18
N GLY A 108 -6.70 16.61 8.25
CA GLY A 108 -6.22 17.39 7.11
C GLY A 108 -7.20 18.46 6.67
N ASP A 109 -7.08 18.95 5.43
CA ASP A 109 -7.95 19.99 4.87
C ASP A 109 -9.25 19.39 4.30
N VAL A 110 -10.15 18.90 5.17
CA VAL A 110 -11.42 18.30 4.74
C VAL A 110 -12.47 19.39 4.49
N GLN A 111 -12.85 19.56 3.22
CA GLN A 111 -13.83 20.56 2.79
C GLN A 111 -15.22 19.96 2.57
N VAL A 112 -15.28 18.66 2.27
CA VAL A 112 -16.55 17.93 2.08
C VAL A 112 -16.47 16.59 2.80
N LEU A 113 -17.51 16.30 3.60
CA LEU A 113 -17.73 14.98 4.18
C LEU A 113 -19.00 14.37 3.56
N ILE A 114 -18.86 13.20 2.95
CA ILE A 114 -19.96 12.37 2.50
C ILE A 114 -20.16 11.26 3.53
N VAL A 115 -21.35 11.17 4.12
CA VAL A 115 -21.71 10.13 5.09
C VAL A 115 -22.57 9.08 4.39
N ALA A 116 -22.06 7.85 4.32
CA ALA A 116 -22.70 6.71 3.64
C ALA A 116 -22.75 5.49 4.58
N LEU A 117 -23.48 5.64 5.68
CA LEU A 117 -23.64 4.66 6.76
C LEU A 117 -25.11 4.36 7.03
N GLY A 118 -25.39 3.31 7.80
CA GLY A 118 -26.74 2.92 8.23
C GLY A 118 -27.24 1.61 7.63
N GLY A 119 -26.64 1.15 6.53
CA GLY A 119 -27.00 -0.12 5.89
C GLY A 119 -26.84 -1.31 6.86
N ASN A 120 -25.70 -1.40 7.54
CA ASN A 120 -25.46 -2.48 8.51
C ASN A 120 -26.29 -2.36 9.79
N ASP A 121 -26.69 -1.15 10.20
CA ASP A 121 -27.62 -0.95 11.31
C ASP A 121 -28.97 -1.61 11.00
N GLY A 122 -29.49 -1.33 9.80
CA GLY A 122 -30.73 -1.93 9.30
C GLY A 122 -30.63 -3.45 9.15
N LEU A 123 -29.55 -3.94 8.51
CA LEU A 123 -29.33 -5.38 8.33
C LEU A 123 -29.21 -6.16 9.66
N ARG A 124 -28.75 -5.50 10.73
CA ARG A 124 -28.63 -6.09 12.08
C ARG A 124 -29.85 -5.86 12.96
N GLY A 125 -30.86 -5.13 12.49
CA GLY A 125 -32.07 -4.82 13.26
C GLY A 125 -31.81 -3.92 14.48
N LEU A 126 -30.82 -3.03 14.41
CA LEU A 126 -30.56 -2.08 15.49
C LEU A 126 -31.69 -1.04 15.59
N PRO A 127 -31.99 -0.50 16.80
CA PRO A 127 -33.00 0.53 16.94
C PRO A 127 -32.67 1.77 16.10
N VAL A 128 -33.66 2.32 15.37
CA VAL A 128 -33.49 3.56 14.58
C VAL A 128 -32.98 4.72 15.44
N GLN A 129 -33.33 4.73 16.73
CA GLN A 129 -32.85 5.74 17.66
C GLN A 129 -31.32 5.73 17.81
N GLN A 130 -30.70 4.55 17.75
CA GLN A 130 -29.25 4.40 17.80
C GLN A 130 -28.58 4.96 16.53
N LEU A 131 -29.19 4.78 15.36
CA LEU A 131 -28.69 5.35 14.10
C LEU A 131 -28.73 6.89 14.07
N LYS A 132 -29.60 7.50 14.88
CA LYS A 132 -29.76 8.96 14.97
C LYS A 132 -28.89 9.62 16.04
N GLN A 133 -28.17 8.84 16.86
CA GLN A 133 -27.20 9.37 17.83
C GLN A 133 -25.91 9.73 17.13
#